data_AF-A0AAN8FS02-F1
#
_entry.id   AF-A0AAN8FS02-F1
#
_cell.length_a   1.000
_cell.length_b   1.000
_cell.length_c   1.000
_cell.angle_alpha   90.00
_cell.angle_beta   90.00
_cell.angle_gamma   90.00
#
_symmetry.space_group_name_H-M   'P 1'
#
loop_
_entity.id
_entity.type
_entity.pdbx_description
1 polymer ?
#
loop_
_entity_poly.entity_id
_entity_poly.type
_entity_poly.pdbx_seq_one_letter_code
_entity_poly.pdbx_strand_id
1 'polypeptide(L)'
;MGFAIPPMIGYMFSSWIIVQLQFLGVRHVLRIFKPSTEEEAIDEQYIHKAVHTAYNDLGPVTFAEKSTLVIFSLTVAAWITSDPKVIDGWATFFKRGYVTDTCAGMLAVFILFVWPREMPDFVFLRSESGKFSLHTFPGALTLFECTNVHLCAK
;
A
#
# COMPACT_ATOMS: atom_id res chain seq x y z
N MET A 1 13.74 -32.63 -5.27
CA MET A 1 12.63 -31.66 -5.15
C MET A 1 12.77 -30.46 -6.12
N GLY A 2 13.54 -30.57 -7.21
CA GLY A 2 13.73 -29.46 -8.16
C GLY A 2 12.74 -29.42 -9.32
N PHE A 3 11.90 -30.45 -9.50
CA PHE A 3 10.99 -30.56 -10.64
C PHE A 3 9.82 -29.55 -10.60
N ALA A 4 9.47 -29.04 -9.41
CA ALA A 4 8.40 -28.06 -9.24
C ALA A 4 8.83 -26.60 -9.45
N ILE A 5 10.13 -26.33 -9.51
CA ILE A 5 10.66 -24.97 -9.65
C ILE A 5 10.41 -24.42 -11.07
N PRO A 6 10.68 -25.16 -12.16
CA PRO A 6 10.40 -24.69 -13.52
C PRO A 6 8.93 -24.30 -13.77
N PRO A 7 7.91 -25.12 -13.42
CA PRO A 7 6.52 -24.74 -13.66
C PRO A 7 6.07 -23.54 -12.82
N MET A 8 6.55 -23.40 -11.58
CA MET A 8 6.23 -22.25 -10.73
C MET A 8 6.67 -20.92 -11.36
N ILE A 9 7.90 -20.89 -11.88
CA ILE A 9 8.43 -19.73 -12.60
C ILE A 9 7.61 -19.47 -13.87
N GLY A 10 7.29 -20.53 -14.61
CA GLY A 10 6.48 -20.45 -15.84
C GLY A 10 5.10 -19.82 -15.62
N TYR A 11 4.39 -20.19 -14.55
CA TYR A 11 3.07 -19.63 -14.24
C TYR A 11 3.15 -18.15 -13.81
N MET A 12 4.19 -17.76 -13.09
CA MET A 12 4.39 -16.36 -12.68
C MET A 12 4.59 -15.45 -13.91
N PHE A 13 5.45 -15.87 -14.84
CA PHE A 13 5.66 -15.12 -16.09
C PHE A 13 4.43 -15.13 -16.98
N SER A 14 3.75 -16.28 -17.11
CA SER A 14 2.53 -16.38 -17.92
C SER A 14 1.43 -15.44 -17.42
N SER A 15 1.19 -15.41 -16.10
CA SER A 15 0.20 -14.51 -15.48
C SER A 15 0.55 -13.05 -15.74
N TRP A 16 1.82 -12.68 -15.54
CA TRP A 16 2.30 -11.33 -15.83
C TRP A 16 2.06 -10.93 -17.29
N ILE A 17 2.45 -11.78 -18.25
CA ILE A 17 2.26 -11.51 -19.69
C ILE A 17 0.78 -11.36 -20.05
N ILE A 18 -0.10 -12.20 -19.51
CA ILE A 18 -1.55 -12.12 -19.78
C ILE A 18 -2.12 -10.79 -19.28
N VAL A 19 -1.76 -10.36 -18.07
CA VAL A 19 -2.21 -9.07 -17.52
C VAL A 19 -1.72 -7.92 -18.39
N GLN A 20 -0.45 -7.93 -18.81
CA GLN A 20 0.10 -6.89 -19.68
C GLN A 20 -0.61 -6.85 -21.05
N LEU A 21 -0.90 -8.02 -21.63
CA LEU A 21 -1.63 -8.13 -22.89
C LEU A 21 -3.09 -7.64 -22.77
N GLN A 22 -3.75 -7.91 -21.65
CA GLN A 22 -5.16 -7.52 -21.44
C GLN A 22 -5.31 -6.01 -21.22
N PHE A 23 -4.42 -5.37 -20.46
CA PHE A 23 -4.54 -3.95 -20.10
C PHE A 23 -3.87 -3.00 -21.10
N LEU A 24 -2.70 -3.35 -21.67
CA LEU A 24 -1.94 -2.46 -22.57
C LEU A 24 -2.09 -2.85 -24.06
N GLY A 25 -2.62 -4.04 -24.34
CA GLY A 25 -2.79 -4.55 -25.69
C GLY A 25 -1.49 -5.04 -26.35
N VAL A 26 -1.64 -5.84 -27.41
CA VAL A 26 -0.52 -6.48 -28.13
C VAL A 26 0.45 -5.45 -28.73
N ARG A 27 -0.05 -4.28 -29.12
CA ARG A 27 0.75 -3.22 -29.77
C ARG A 27 1.76 -2.59 -28.82
N HIS A 28 1.43 -2.44 -27.54
CA HIS A 28 2.34 -1.84 -26.55
C HIS A 28 3.45 -2.81 -26.15
N VAL A 29 3.12 -4.10 -26.00
CA VAL A 29 4.13 -5.15 -25.71
C VAL A 29 5.14 -5.25 -26.86
N LEU A 30 4.69 -5.23 -28.12
CA LEU A 30 5.58 -5.21 -29.28
C LEU A 30 6.46 -3.95 -29.35
N ARG A 31 6.01 -2.82 -28.79
CA ARG A 31 6.79 -1.58 -28.73
C ARG A 31 7.92 -1.67 -27.72
N ILE A 32 7.70 -2.31 -26.56
CA ILE A 32 8.74 -2.57 -25.54
C ILE A 32 9.88 -3.44 -26.07
N PHE A 33 9.62 -4.36 -27.00
CA PHE A 33 10.64 -5.20 -27.62
C PHE A 33 11.46 -4.50 -28.73
N LYS A 34 11.08 -3.28 -29.13
CA LYS A 34 11.79 -2.50 -30.15
C LYS A 34 12.83 -1.60 -29.46
N PRO A 35 14.03 -1.37 -30.05
CA PRO A 35 15.02 -0.45 -29.47
C PRO A 35 14.41 0.94 -29.29
N SER A 36 14.66 1.53 -28.12
CA SER A 36 14.09 2.79 -27.71
C SER A 36 14.55 3.94 -28.60
N THR A 37 13.60 4.80 -28.96
CA THR A 37 13.83 6.00 -29.77
C THR A 37 14.23 7.16 -28.84
N GLU A 38 15.04 8.13 -29.31
CA GLU A 38 15.44 9.30 -28.48
C GLU A 38 14.24 10.06 -27.89
N GLU A 39 13.08 10.00 -28.55
CA GLU A 39 11.81 10.56 -28.07
C GLU A 39 11.33 9.91 -26.75
N GLU A 40 11.53 8.59 -26.58
CA GLU A 40 11.12 7.87 -25.36
C GLU A 40 11.98 8.27 -24.14
N ALA A 41 13.25 8.64 -24.35
CA ALA A 41 14.12 9.12 -23.28
C ALA A 41 13.69 10.51 -22.76
N ILE A 42 13.13 11.35 -23.63
CA ILE A 42 12.57 12.66 -23.25
C ILE A 42 11.28 12.45 -22.44
N ASP A 43 10.41 11.55 -22.90
CA ASP A 43 9.17 11.21 -22.20
C ASP A 43 9.45 10.62 -20.80
N GLU A 44 10.45 9.75 -20.67
CA GLU A 44 10.87 9.20 -19.37
C GLU A 44 11.29 10.32 -18.40
N GLN A 45 12.06 11.29 -18.87
CA GLN A 45 12.47 12.44 -18.06
C GLN A 45 11.27 13.31 -17.66
N TYR A 46 10.30 13.49 -18.55
CA TYR A 46 9.08 14.24 -18.26
C TYR A 46 8.25 13.53 -17.19
N ILE A 47 8.04 12.22 -17.32
CA ILE A 47 7.30 11.40 -16.35
C ILE A 47 8.01 11.43 -15.00
N HIS A 48 9.34 11.27 -14.96
CA HIS A 48 10.10 11.30 -13.72
C HIS A 48 9.98 12.66 -13.01
N LYS A 49 10.05 13.77 -13.76
CA LYS A 49 9.83 15.12 -13.22
C LYS A 49 8.42 15.31 -12.69
N ALA A 50 7.41 14.84 -13.42
CA ALA A 50 6.01 14.92 -12.99
C ALA A 50 5.77 14.14 -11.70
N VAL A 51 6.29 12.90 -11.61
CA VAL A 51 6.21 12.07 -10.40
C VAL A 51 6.94 12.72 -9.22
N HIS A 52 8.13 13.27 -9.45
CA HIS A 52 8.89 13.93 -8.39
C HIS A 52 8.19 15.20 -7.89
N THR A 53 7.60 15.98 -8.81
CA THR A 53 6.83 17.17 -8.46
C THR A 53 5.59 16.79 -7.63
N ALA A 54 4.85 15.77 -8.05
CA ALA A 54 3.72 15.26 -7.29
C ALA A 54 4.15 14.72 -5.92
N TYR A 55 5.24 13.96 -5.83
CA TYR A 55 5.77 13.45 -4.57
C TYR A 55 6.14 14.58 -3.59
N ASN A 56 6.74 15.66 -4.08
CA ASN A 56 7.07 16.82 -3.27
C ASN A 56 5.81 17.59 -2.81
N ASP A 57 4.73 17.54 -3.58
CA ASP A 57 3.43 18.15 -3.24
C ASP A 57 2.69 17.37 -2.14
N LEU A 58 2.93 16.06 -1.98
CA LEU A 58 2.35 15.25 -0.91
C LEU A 58 2.83 15.67 0.51
N GLY A 59 3.89 16.47 0.60
CA GLY A 59 4.40 16.98 1.86
C GLY A 59 5.14 15.94 2.72
N PRO A 60 5.64 16.33 3.90
CA PRO A 60 6.40 15.44 4.76
C PRO A 60 5.52 14.31 5.33
N VAL A 61 6.07 13.09 5.38
CA VAL A 61 5.41 11.89 5.94
C VAL A 61 4.88 12.18 7.33
N THR A 62 3.58 11.95 7.53
CA THR A 62 2.92 12.26 8.79
C THR A 62 3.30 11.27 9.89
N PHE A 63 3.21 11.70 11.16
CA PHE A 63 3.46 10.80 12.30
C PHE A 63 2.50 9.60 12.31
N ALA A 64 1.26 9.81 11.87
CA ALA A 64 0.26 8.75 11.74
C ALA A 64 0.68 7.69 10.70
N GLU A 65 1.19 8.10 9.55
CA GLU A 65 1.71 7.19 8.52
C GLU A 65 2.89 6.38 9.03
N LYS A 66 3.85 7.05 9.68
CA LYS A 66 5.03 6.40 10.23
C LYS A 66 4.67 5.37 11.31
N SER A 67 3.75 5.72 12.22
CA SER A 67 3.29 4.80 13.26
C SER A 67 2.60 3.57 12.69
N THR A 68 1.66 3.78 11.75
CA THR A 68 0.92 2.68 11.12
C THR A 68 1.88 1.73 10.39
N LEU A 69 2.91 2.26 9.73
CA LEU A 69 3.95 1.47 9.07
C LEU A 69 4.75 0.62 10.07
N VAL A 70 5.14 1.18 11.22
CA VAL A 70 5.84 0.45 12.28
C VAL A 70 4.97 -0.69 12.83
N ILE A 71 3.70 -0.42 13.14
CA ILE A 71 2.76 -1.44 13.67
C ILE A 71 2.55 -2.56 12.63
N PHE A 72 2.42 -2.19 11.36
CA PHE A 72 2.28 -3.16 10.27
C PHE A 72 3.53 -4.04 10.13
N SER A 73 4.73 -3.45 10.14
CA SER A 73 5.98 -4.23 10.10
C SER A 73 6.12 -5.18 11.29
N LEU A 74 5.76 -4.74 12.49
CA LEU A 74 5.73 -5.60 13.68
C LEU A 74 4.73 -6.75 13.52
N THR A 75 3.57 -6.51 12.91
CA THR A 75 2.56 -7.53 12.65
C THR A 75 3.09 -8.60 11.68
N VAL A 76 3.73 -8.18 10.59
CA VAL A 76 4.36 -9.11 9.62
C VAL A 76 5.48 -9.90 10.27
N ALA A 77 6.33 -9.27 11.08
CA ALA A 77 7.37 -9.95 11.84
C ALA A 77 6.78 -10.95 12.85
N ALA A 78 5.68 -10.60 13.51
CA ALA A 78 4.95 -11.49 14.40
C ALA A 78 4.35 -12.69 13.65
N TRP A 79 3.82 -12.50 12.43
CA TRP A 79 3.36 -13.60 11.58
C TRP A 79 4.49 -14.54 11.19
N ILE A 80 5.65 -14.01 10.80
CA ILE A 80 6.83 -14.84 10.49
C ILE A 80 7.29 -15.62 11.74
N THR A 81 7.17 -15.01 12.93
CA THR A 81 7.57 -15.63 14.21
C THR A 81 6.46 -16.49 14.83
N SER A 82 5.28 -16.59 14.20
CA SER A 82 4.15 -17.40 14.71
C SER A 82 4.32 -18.89 14.45
N ASP A 83 5.06 -19.27 13.40
CA ASP A 83 5.37 -20.66 13.08
C ASP A 83 6.89 -20.91 12.92
N PRO A 84 7.71 -20.63 13.95
CA PRO A 84 9.14 -20.82 13.84
C PRO A 84 9.46 -22.29 14.13
N LYS A 85 9.55 -23.11 13.08
CA LYS A 85 10.09 -24.48 13.16
C LYS A 85 11.59 -24.54 13.55
N VAL A 86 12.24 -23.40 13.81
CA VAL A 86 13.71 -23.28 13.89
C VAL A 86 14.22 -22.57 15.16
N ILE A 87 13.44 -21.71 15.81
CA ILE A 87 13.87 -20.96 17.02
C ILE A 87 12.67 -20.85 17.97
N ASP A 88 12.85 -21.15 19.25
CA ASP A 88 11.86 -20.94 20.31
C ASP A 88 11.49 -19.44 20.41
N GLY A 89 10.50 -19.00 19.64
CA GLY A 89 10.03 -17.61 19.60
C GLY A 89 9.22 -17.21 20.84
N TRP A 90 8.67 -15.98 20.87
CA TRP A 90 7.79 -15.47 21.95
C TRP A 90 6.55 -16.36 22.19
N ALA A 91 6.19 -17.20 21.23
CA ALA A 91 5.16 -18.23 21.37
C ALA A 91 5.47 -19.27 22.46
N THR A 92 6.72 -19.38 22.94
CA THR A 92 7.09 -20.26 24.06
C THR A 92 6.52 -19.83 25.41
N PHE A 93 6.10 -18.56 25.57
CA PHE A 93 5.39 -18.11 26.77
C PHE A 93 3.94 -18.61 26.85
N PHE A 94 3.38 -19.18 25.78
CA PHE A 94 2.02 -19.69 25.71
C PHE A 94 1.99 -21.20 25.40
N LYS A 95 0.95 -21.91 25.88
CA LYS A 95 0.77 -23.33 25.55
C LYS A 95 0.68 -23.53 24.03
N ARG A 96 1.30 -24.60 23.53
CA ARG A 96 1.27 -24.99 22.10
C ARG A 96 -0.18 -24.97 21.58
N GLY A 97 -0.42 -24.17 20.53
CA GLY A 97 -1.73 -24.05 19.86
C GLY A 97 -2.62 -22.88 20.32
N TYR A 98 -2.18 -22.05 21.26
CA TYR A 98 -2.97 -20.89 21.72
C TYR A 98 -2.71 -19.58 20.96
N VAL A 99 -1.59 -19.50 20.23
CA VAL A 99 -1.21 -18.32 19.44
C VAL A 99 -1.49 -18.63 17.98
N THR A 100 -2.50 -17.99 17.41
CA THR A 100 -2.83 -18.03 15.97
C THR A 100 -2.44 -16.72 15.31
N ASP A 101 -2.29 -16.71 13.98
CA ASP A 101 -2.12 -15.50 13.16
C ASP A 101 -3.17 -14.42 13.46
N THR A 102 -4.37 -14.88 13.85
CA THR A 102 -5.50 -14.05 14.27
C THR A 102 -5.20 -13.29 15.57
N CYS A 103 -4.51 -13.89 16.55
CA CYS A 103 -4.12 -13.20 17.79
C CYS A 103 -3.16 -12.04 17.51
N ALA A 104 -2.20 -12.22 16.59
CA ALA A 104 -1.28 -11.18 16.17
C ALA A 104 -2.01 -10.02 15.47
N GLY A 105 -2.97 -10.35 14.59
CA GLY A 105 -3.83 -9.35 13.94
C GLY A 105 -4.70 -8.58 14.93
N MET A 106 -5.33 -9.26 15.88
CA MET A 106 -6.15 -8.63 16.93
C MET A 106 -5.31 -7.70 17.81
N LEU A 107 -4.10 -8.12 18.21
CA LEU A 107 -3.16 -7.31 18.98
C LEU A 107 -2.79 -6.03 18.21
N ALA A 108 -2.49 -6.13 16.91
CA ALA A 108 -2.19 -4.97 16.07
C ALA A 108 -3.38 -3.98 16.01
N VAL A 109 -4.60 -4.49 15.90
CA VAL A 109 -5.83 -3.69 15.93
C VAL A 109 -6.01 -3.00 17.29
N PHE A 110 -5.79 -3.70 18.40
CA PHE A 110 -5.83 -3.10 19.74
C PHE A 110 -4.78 -1.99 19.90
N ILE A 111 -3.54 -2.20 19.42
CA ILE A 111 -2.50 -1.17 19.42
C ILE A 111 -2.97 0.04 18.61
N LEU A 112 -3.54 -0.17 17.42
CA LEU A 112 -4.05 0.94 16.59
C LEU A 112 -5.19 1.72 17.26
N PHE A 113 -6.05 1.07 18.04
CA PHE A 113 -7.10 1.75 18.80
C PHE A 113 -6.57 2.51 20.02
N VAL A 114 -5.54 1.98 20.69
CA VAL A 114 -4.88 2.64 21.82
C VAL A 114 -3.95 3.77 21.36
N TRP A 115 -3.45 3.70 20.12
CA TRP A 115 -2.47 4.64 19.60
C TRP A 115 -3.11 6.02 19.36
N PRO A 116 -2.65 7.07 20.06
CA PRO A 116 -3.18 8.40 19.85
C PRO A 116 -2.87 8.88 18.42
N ARG A 117 -3.91 9.31 17.70
CA ARG A 117 -3.81 9.90 16.36
C ARG A 117 -3.01 11.21 16.35
N GLU A 118 -2.96 11.88 17.50
CA GLU A 118 -2.28 13.16 17.71
C GLU A 118 -1.03 12.94 18.56
N MET A 119 0.13 13.22 17.97
CA MET A 119 1.39 13.31 18.72
C MET A 119 1.35 14.58 19.58
N PRO A 120 1.73 14.53 20.87
CA PRO A 120 2.06 15.74 21.60
C PRO A 120 3.24 16.42 20.89
N ASP A 121 3.13 17.74 20.69
CA ASP A 121 4.11 18.55 20.00
C ASP A 121 5.53 18.33 20.55
N PHE A 122 6.32 17.48 19.89
CA PHE A 122 7.75 17.53 20.05
C PHE A 122 8.23 18.78 19.32
N VAL A 123 8.22 19.91 20.04
CA VAL A 123 8.67 21.26 19.64
C VAL A 123 10.07 21.24 18.99
N PHE A 124 10.83 20.15 19.17
CA PHE A 124 12.15 19.97 18.56
C PHE A 124 12.15 19.60 17.07
N LEU A 125 11.05 19.07 16.50
CA LEU A 125 10.94 18.75 15.07
C LEU A 125 10.16 19.80 14.27
N ARG A 126 10.07 21.03 14.79
CA ARG A 126 9.46 22.16 14.09
C ARG A 126 10.43 22.82 13.12
N SER A 127 10.55 22.23 11.93
CA SER A 127 11.02 22.90 10.71
C SER A 127 10.49 22.05 9.54
N GLU A 128 9.46 22.37 8.75
CA GLU A 128 8.63 23.53 8.45
C GLU A 128 7.17 23.04 8.35
N SER A 129 6.22 23.55 9.13
CA SER A 129 5.23 24.55 8.71
C SER A 129 4.78 24.52 7.23
N GLY A 130 3.60 23.95 6.99
CA GLY A 130 2.48 24.74 6.45
C GLY A 130 1.96 24.40 5.05
N LYS A 131 0.94 23.54 5.00
CA LYS A 131 -0.42 23.80 4.45
C LYS A 131 -1.16 22.47 4.25
N PHE A 132 -1.68 21.91 5.34
CA PHE A 132 -2.77 20.94 5.24
C PHE A 132 -4.03 21.71 4.86
N SER A 133 -4.22 21.93 3.56
CA SER A 133 -5.52 22.32 3.03
C SER A 133 -6.40 21.08 3.04
N LEU A 134 -7.13 20.98 4.15
CA LEU A 134 -8.29 20.14 4.37
C LEU A 134 -9.20 20.16 3.13
N HIS A 135 -9.07 19.19 2.23
CA HIS A 135 -10.19 18.80 1.40
C HIS A 135 -10.97 17.75 2.18
N THR A 136 -11.86 18.26 3.04
CA THR A 136 -13.21 17.72 3.20
C THR A 136 -13.55 16.88 1.97
N PHE A 137 -13.76 15.58 2.12
CA PHE A 137 -14.42 14.77 1.11
C PHE A 137 -15.92 15.07 1.22
N PRO A 138 -16.53 15.90 0.36
CA PRO A 138 -17.98 16.04 0.29
C PRO A 138 -18.40 15.16 -0.90
N GLY A 139 -18.32 13.84 -0.76
CA GLY A 139 -18.43 12.96 -1.94
C GLY A 139 -19.18 11.65 -1.73
N ALA A 140 -19.44 11.23 -0.49
CA ALA A 140 -20.13 9.97 -0.24
C ALA A 140 -21.60 10.13 0.18
N LEU A 141 -22.08 11.35 0.48
CA LEU A 141 -23.44 11.60 0.95
C LEU A 141 -24.33 12.36 -0.05
N THR A 142 -23.78 12.96 -1.12
CA THR A 142 -24.56 13.73 -2.11
C THR A 142 -25.13 12.88 -3.26
N LEU A 143 -24.73 11.60 -3.38
CA LEU A 143 -25.30 10.70 -4.40
C LEU A 143 -26.60 10.00 -3.98
N PHE A 144 -27.00 10.07 -2.71
CA PHE A 144 -28.27 9.49 -2.26
C PHE A 144 -29.45 10.47 -2.31
N GLU A 145 -29.19 11.77 -2.40
CA GLU A 145 -30.24 12.80 -2.38
C GLU A 145 -30.70 13.25 -3.79
N CYS A 146 -29.87 13.05 -4.84
CA CYS A 146 -30.24 13.43 -6.22
C CYS A 146 -31.22 12.47 -6.92
N THR A 147 -31.43 11.25 -6.43
CA THR A 147 -32.43 10.32 -7.02
C THR A 147 -33.87 10.64 -6.62
N ASN A 148 -34.10 11.44 -5.57
CA ASN A 148 -35.46 11.78 -5.12
C ASN A 148 -36.05 13.08 -5.70
N VAL A 149 -35.26 13.90 -6.40
CA VAL A 149 -35.72 15.19 -6.97
C VAL A 149 -36.19 15.07 -8.43
N HIS A 150 -36.06 13.90 -9.07
CA HIS A 150 -36.58 13.68 -10.42
C HIS A 150 -38.05 13.22 -10.49
N LEU A 151 -38.76 13.13 -9.35
CA LEU A 151 -40.20 12.82 -9.30
C LEU A 151 -41.12 14.05 -9.15
N CYS A 152 -40.58 15.27 -9.09
CA CYS A 152 -41.36 16.50 -8.87
C CYS A 152 -41.44 17.37 -10.15
N ALA A 153 -41.68 16.74 -11.30
CA ALA A 153 -42.00 17.43 -12.55
C ALA A 153 -42.93 16.55 -13.42
N LYS A 154 -44.09 16.18 -12.86
CA LYS A 154 -45.30 15.87 -13.62
C LYS A 154 -46.53 16.01 -12.72
#